data_AF-A0ABD3NUE3-F1
#
_entry.id   AF-A0ABD3NUE3-F1
#
_cell.length_a   1.000
_cell.length_b   1.000
_cell.length_c   1.000
_cell.angle_alpha   90.00
_cell.angle_beta   90.00
_cell.angle_gamma   90.00
#
_symmetry.space_group_name_H-M   'P 1'
#
loop_
_entity.id
_entity.type
_entity.pdbx_description
1 polymer ?
#
loop_
_entity_poly.entity_id
_entity_poly.type
_entity_poly.pdbx_seq_one_letter_code
_entity_poly.pdbx_strand_id
1 'polypeptide(L)'
;MNIGIPLLDTQECKTQLAKLNLAAGEQSRKTSAFYSAAKPYDRMTNGVCYVYFMSGTNLLKLHNDCISATNKMVFYKQVWSIMFIVSLHCLVLRLMGTDDEGQAFSSISGTITNEEDLLQKCISTGKDTLVRYIYLYRLILAYWLQDYEEAARLSEMYGRGYMRFLDIYHVFYEALAAFCLAQTQNIDRDKWIGIGEKAVSKFEVWKGYSSWNFENKHFLLSTELLCVKGDYAAAEERYNASILSAQMHRFVHEEGLALERLGMLYKDRGRAESAQEMLANARICYESWGASAVVARLDLNMSEYME
;
A
#
# COMPACT_ATOMS: atom_id res chain seq x y z
N MET A 1 -11.10 11.45 30.71
CA MET A 1 -11.04 10.39 31.75
C MET A 1 -12.01 9.29 31.34
N ASN A 2 -11.52 8.23 30.68
CA ASN A 2 -12.35 7.06 30.35
C ASN A 2 -12.42 6.16 31.59
N ILE A 3 -13.50 6.29 32.35
CA ILE A 3 -13.79 5.44 33.51
C ILE A 3 -14.80 4.39 33.05
N GLY A 4 -14.45 3.10 33.16
CA GLY A 4 -15.45 2.03 33.22
C GLY A 4 -15.29 0.79 32.33
N ILE A 5 -14.23 0.65 31.52
CA ILE A 5 -13.95 -0.63 30.84
C ILE A 5 -12.88 -1.37 31.66
N PRO A 6 -13.15 -2.59 32.18
CA PRO A 6 -12.11 -3.38 32.82
C PRO A 6 -10.97 -3.61 31.84
N LEU A 7 -9.75 -3.20 32.21
CA LEU A 7 -8.55 -3.52 31.45
C LEU A 7 -8.41 -5.05 31.41
N LEU A 8 -8.18 -5.63 30.23
CA LEU A 8 -7.90 -7.06 30.06
C LEU A 8 -6.51 -7.35 30.65
N ASP A 9 -6.50 -7.63 31.94
CA ASP A 9 -5.34 -7.76 32.83
C ASP A 9 -4.74 -9.17 32.85
N THR A 10 -5.40 -10.14 32.19
CA THR A 10 -4.91 -11.51 32.08
C THR A 10 -4.43 -11.86 30.67
N GLN A 11 -3.30 -12.58 30.59
CA GLN A 11 -2.71 -13.04 29.33
C GLN A 11 -3.67 -13.94 28.52
N GLU A 12 -4.56 -14.64 29.23
CA GLU A 12 -5.60 -15.48 28.64
C GLU A 12 -6.66 -14.64 27.91
N CYS A 13 -7.13 -13.54 28.51
CA CYS A 13 -8.04 -12.60 27.87
C CYS A 13 -7.42 -11.95 26.62
N LYS A 14 -6.13 -11.57 26.67
CA LYS A 14 -5.41 -11.03 25.51
C LYS A 14 -5.27 -12.07 24.39
N THR A 15 -4.99 -13.32 24.75
CA THR A 15 -4.89 -14.44 23.78
C THR A 15 -6.24 -14.77 23.16
N GLN A 16 -7.32 -14.68 23.94
CA GLN A 16 -8.67 -14.93 23.47
C GLN A 16 -9.18 -13.79 22.58
N LEU A 17 -8.85 -12.53 22.90
CA LEU A 17 -9.08 -11.38 22.03
C LEU A 17 -8.26 -11.50 20.73
N ALA A 18 -7.00 -11.93 20.80
CA ALA A 18 -6.18 -12.18 19.62
C ALA A 18 -6.77 -13.28 18.73
N LYS A 19 -7.27 -14.38 19.31
CA LYS A 19 -7.96 -15.45 18.57
C LYS A 19 -9.30 -14.99 17.98
N LEU A 20 -10.07 -14.18 18.72
CA LEU A 20 -11.31 -13.59 18.23
C LEU A 20 -11.04 -12.57 17.12
N ASN A 21 -9.96 -11.80 17.20
CA ASN A 21 -9.51 -10.89 16.15
C ASN A 21 -8.96 -11.66 14.94
N LEU A 22 -8.31 -12.80 15.14
CA LEU A 22 -7.85 -13.69 14.07
C LEU A 22 -9.05 -14.33 13.34
N ALA A 23 -10.01 -14.87 14.09
CA ALA A 23 -11.25 -15.46 13.55
C ALA A 23 -12.16 -14.40 12.89
N ALA A 24 -12.30 -13.22 13.51
CA ALA A 24 -12.95 -12.07 12.91
C ALA A 24 -12.17 -11.56 11.69
N GLY A 25 -10.84 -11.67 11.67
CA GLY A 25 -9.96 -11.41 10.54
C GLY A 25 -10.23 -12.39 9.39
N GLU A 26 -10.35 -13.67 9.67
CA GLU A 26 -10.68 -14.70 8.68
C GLU A 26 -12.10 -14.57 8.12
N GLN A 27 -13.06 -14.20 8.97
CA GLN A 27 -14.46 -14.02 8.59
C GLN A 27 -14.72 -12.67 7.89
N SER A 28 -13.92 -11.64 8.18
CA SER A 28 -13.99 -10.31 7.55
C SER A 28 -13.27 -10.19 6.20
N ARG A 29 -12.33 -11.10 5.90
CA ARG A 29 -11.74 -11.28 4.54
C ARG A 29 -12.80 -11.53 3.46
N LYS A 30 -14.03 -11.89 3.86
CA LYS A 30 -15.18 -12.10 2.97
C LYS A 30 -16.09 -10.86 2.82
N THR A 31 -15.86 -9.77 3.57
CA THR A 31 -16.85 -8.69 3.76
C THR A 31 -16.33 -7.26 3.57
N SER A 32 -15.08 -7.00 3.15
CA SER A 32 -14.74 -5.63 2.73
C SER A 32 -15.64 -5.22 1.55
N ALA A 33 -16.08 -3.96 1.49
CA ALA A 33 -16.96 -3.48 0.42
C ALA A 33 -16.32 -3.70 -0.97
N PHE A 34 -15.00 -3.55 -1.03
CA PHE A 34 -14.18 -3.79 -2.20
C PHE A 34 -14.13 -5.28 -2.60
N TYR A 35 -13.92 -6.19 -1.64
CA TYR A 35 -13.99 -7.64 -1.87
C TYR A 35 -15.40 -8.09 -2.28
N SER A 36 -16.43 -7.58 -1.62
CA SER A 36 -17.84 -7.87 -1.90
C SER A 36 -18.27 -7.38 -3.28
N ALA A 37 -17.76 -6.22 -3.71
CA ALA A 37 -17.98 -5.69 -5.06
C ALA A 37 -17.22 -6.46 -6.15
N ALA A 38 -16.09 -7.08 -5.84
CA ALA A 38 -15.30 -7.88 -6.79
C ALA A 38 -15.79 -9.34 -6.92
N LYS A 39 -16.47 -9.88 -5.90
CA LYS A 39 -16.99 -11.26 -5.86
C LYS A 39 -17.89 -11.66 -7.04
N PRO A 40 -18.76 -10.80 -7.61
CA PRO A 40 -19.56 -11.13 -8.80
C PRO A 40 -18.73 -11.16 -10.10
N TYR A 41 -17.54 -10.57 -10.09
CA TYR A 41 -16.63 -10.43 -11.24
C TYR A 41 -15.57 -11.54 -11.31
N ASP A 42 -15.77 -12.66 -10.62
CA ASP A 42 -14.94 -13.88 -10.70
C ASP A 42 -14.86 -14.50 -12.13
N ARG A 43 -15.50 -13.86 -13.12
CA ARG A 43 -15.36 -14.10 -14.55
C ARG A 43 -14.31 -13.22 -15.25
N MET A 44 -13.67 -12.27 -14.57
CA MET A 44 -12.67 -11.34 -15.12
C MET A 44 -11.45 -11.26 -14.21
N THR A 45 -10.58 -12.25 -14.33
CA THR A 45 -9.47 -12.58 -13.42
C THR A 45 -8.39 -11.48 -13.26
N ASN A 46 -8.30 -10.48 -14.14
CA ASN A 46 -7.27 -9.43 -14.03
C ASN A 46 -7.58 -8.38 -12.95
N GLY A 47 -8.84 -7.97 -12.82
CA GLY A 47 -9.22 -6.91 -11.87
C GLY A 47 -9.18 -7.38 -10.42
N VAL A 48 -9.41 -8.67 -10.20
CA VAL A 48 -9.56 -9.26 -8.86
C VAL A 48 -8.25 -9.24 -8.08
N CYS A 49 -7.12 -9.64 -8.67
CA CYS A 49 -5.83 -9.62 -7.96
C CYS A 49 -5.41 -8.20 -7.58
N TYR A 50 -5.58 -7.24 -8.50
CA TYR A 50 -5.33 -5.82 -8.22
C TYR A 50 -6.19 -5.32 -7.05
N VAL A 51 -7.48 -5.66 -7.09
CA VAL A 51 -8.41 -5.29 -6.02
C VAL A 51 -7.98 -5.90 -4.68
N TYR A 52 -7.54 -7.16 -4.68
CA TYR A 52 -7.09 -7.84 -3.47
C TYR A 52 -5.84 -7.19 -2.88
N PHE A 53 -4.85 -6.84 -3.72
CA PHE A 53 -3.69 -6.07 -3.27
C PHE A 53 -4.11 -4.77 -2.59
N MET A 54 -4.92 -3.97 -3.28
CA MET A 54 -5.37 -2.66 -2.81
C MET A 54 -6.30 -2.71 -1.58
N SER A 55 -6.85 -3.89 -1.26
CA SER A 55 -7.62 -4.14 -0.04
C SER A 55 -6.77 -4.60 1.14
N GLY A 56 -5.45 -4.74 0.98
CA GLY A 56 -4.57 -5.26 2.03
C GLY A 56 -4.70 -6.76 2.24
N THR A 57 -5.05 -7.52 1.21
CA THR A 57 -5.03 -8.98 1.30
C THR A 57 -3.61 -9.44 1.62
N ASN A 58 -3.47 -10.40 2.53
CA ASN A 58 -2.18 -10.98 2.88
C ASN A 58 -1.42 -11.45 1.62
N LEU A 59 -0.16 -11.06 1.50
CA LEU A 59 0.62 -11.19 0.28
C LEU A 59 0.91 -12.65 -0.08
N LEU A 60 1.07 -13.55 0.90
CA LEU A 60 1.21 -14.98 0.62
C LEU A 60 -0.07 -15.57 0.00
N LYS A 61 -1.23 -15.16 0.49
CA LYS A 61 -2.50 -15.54 -0.13
C LYS A 61 -2.59 -14.96 -1.56
N LEU A 62 -2.28 -13.67 -1.72
CA LEU A 62 -2.35 -13.01 -3.01
C LEU A 62 -1.37 -13.61 -4.04
N HIS A 63 -0.18 -14.02 -3.60
CA HIS A 63 0.78 -14.76 -4.41
C HIS A 63 0.15 -16.05 -4.98
N ASN A 64 -0.50 -16.85 -4.12
CA ASN A 64 -1.21 -18.05 -4.56
C ASN A 64 -2.39 -17.74 -5.50
N ASP A 65 -3.14 -16.66 -5.22
CA ASP A 65 -4.22 -16.20 -6.08
C ASP A 65 -3.70 -15.76 -7.46
N CYS A 66 -2.53 -15.11 -7.53
CA CYS A 66 -1.87 -14.74 -8.79
C CYS A 66 -1.47 -15.99 -9.59
N ILE A 67 -0.85 -16.99 -8.96
CA ILE A 67 -0.51 -18.27 -9.62
C ILE A 67 -1.77 -18.95 -10.18
N SER A 68 -2.81 -19.05 -9.37
CA SER A 68 -4.10 -19.64 -9.77
C SER A 68 -4.74 -18.89 -10.94
N ALA A 69 -4.75 -17.56 -10.89
CA ALA A 69 -5.30 -16.72 -11.94
C ALA A 69 -4.48 -16.82 -13.24
N THR A 70 -3.15 -16.80 -13.16
CA THR A 70 -2.26 -16.99 -14.30
C THR A 70 -2.48 -18.35 -14.95
N ASN A 71 -2.54 -19.44 -14.19
CA ASN A 71 -2.77 -20.79 -14.71
C ASN A 71 -4.11 -20.92 -15.44
N LYS A 72 -5.19 -20.34 -14.89
CA LYS A 72 -6.50 -20.29 -15.56
C LYS A 72 -6.43 -19.50 -16.87
N MET A 73 -5.75 -18.35 -16.89
CA MET A 73 -5.64 -17.52 -18.09
C MET A 73 -4.76 -18.14 -19.18
N VAL A 74 -3.73 -18.89 -18.80
CA VAL A 74 -2.93 -19.72 -19.73
C VAL A 74 -3.83 -20.76 -20.41
N PHE A 75 -4.66 -21.47 -19.63
CA PHE A 75 -5.63 -22.43 -20.16
C PHE A 75 -6.59 -21.78 -21.19
N TYR A 76 -7.06 -20.55 -20.92
CA TYR A 76 -7.92 -19.80 -21.84
C TYR A 76 -7.19 -19.08 -22.98
N LYS A 77 -5.87 -19.20 -23.10
CA LYS A 77 -5.02 -18.54 -24.12
C LYS A 77 -5.15 -17.00 -24.13
N GLN A 78 -5.41 -16.38 -22.96
CA GLN A 78 -5.59 -14.94 -22.81
C GLN A 78 -4.25 -14.21 -22.58
N VAL A 79 -3.38 -14.21 -23.60
CA VAL A 79 -1.95 -13.84 -23.48
C VAL A 79 -1.72 -12.48 -22.83
N TRP A 80 -2.44 -11.43 -23.26
CA TRP A 80 -2.22 -10.07 -22.71
C TRP A 80 -2.83 -9.85 -21.33
N SER A 81 -3.89 -10.59 -21.01
CA SER A 81 -4.50 -10.53 -19.68
C SER A 81 -3.58 -11.06 -18.60
N ILE A 82 -2.85 -12.14 -18.91
CA ILE A 82 -1.85 -12.73 -18.03
C ILE A 82 -0.82 -11.68 -17.57
N MET A 83 -0.38 -10.82 -18.49
CA MET A 83 0.70 -9.86 -18.21
C MET A 83 0.33 -8.81 -17.15
N PHE A 84 -0.97 -8.48 -17.00
CA PHE A 84 -1.43 -7.61 -15.90
C PHE A 84 -1.33 -8.30 -14.53
N ILE A 85 -1.58 -9.60 -14.47
CA ILE A 85 -1.47 -10.40 -13.25
C ILE A 85 0.02 -10.58 -12.90
N VAL A 86 0.85 -10.86 -13.90
CA VAL A 86 2.29 -11.12 -13.73
C VAL A 86 3.02 -9.89 -13.22
N SER A 87 2.74 -8.71 -13.79
CA SER A 87 3.33 -7.45 -13.31
C SER A 87 2.95 -7.15 -11.85
N LEU A 88 1.71 -7.45 -11.43
CA LEU A 88 1.32 -7.36 -10.02
C LEU A 88 2.04 -8.42 -9.17
N HIS A 89 2.18 -9.64 -9.69
CA HIS A 89 2.83 -10.74 -8.99
C HIS A 89 4.31 -10.43 -8.71
N CYS A 90 5.01 -9.76 -9.64
CA CYS A 90 6.36 -9.23 -9.40
C CYS A 90 6.40 -8.29 -8.18
N LEU A 91 5.47 -7.33 -8.09
CA LEU A 91 5.35 -6.44 -6.92
C LEU A 91 5.11 -7.23 -5.62
N VAL A 92 4.18 -8.20 -5.64
CA VAL A 92 3.86 -9.04 -4.48
C VAL A 92 5.09 -9.82 -4.01
N LEU A 93 5.82 -10.45 -4.93
CA LEU A 93 7.04 -11.21 -4.65
C LEU A 93 8.09 -10.31 -3.99
N ARG A 94 8.36 -9.13 -4.56
CA ARG A 94 9.34 -8.18 -4.00
C ARG A 94 8.96 -7.69 -2.61
N LEU A 95 7.68 -7.37 -2.37
CA LEU A 95 7.20 -6.99 -1.03
C LEU A 95 7.29 -8.13 -0.02
N MET A 96 7.13 -9.38 -0.46
CA MET A 96 7.37 -10.58 0.36
C MET A 96 8.87 -10.84 0.63
N GLY A 97 9.78 -10.10 -0.02
CA GLY A 97 11.23 -10.23 0.15
C GLY A 97 11.82 -11.46 -0.53
N THR A 98 11.25 -11.92 -1.65
CA THR A 98 11.85 -13.01 -2.44
C THR A 98 12.71 -12.47 -3.58
N ASP A 99 13.85 -13.11 -3.81
CA ASP A 99 14.75 -12.80 -4.93
C ASP A 99 14.36 -13.55 -6.23
N ASP A 100 13.40 -14.47 -6.15
CA ASP A 100 12.99 -15.32 -7.28
C ASP A 100 11.76 -14.75 -8.01
N GLU A 101 11.98 -13.63 -8.70
CA GLU A 101 10.96 -13.02 -9.57
C GLU A 101 10.53 -13.94 -10.71
N GLY A 102 11.35 -14.94 -11.06
CA GLY A 102 11.05 -15.94 -12.09
C GLY A 102 9.77 -16.73 -11.80
N GLN A 103 9.35 -16.83 -10.52
CA GLN A 103 8.09 -17.45 -10.15
C GLN A 103 6.87 -16.81 -10.80
N ALA A 104 6.87 -15.48 -10.98
CA ALA A 104 5.77 -14.78 -11.65
C ALA A 104 5.61 -15.18 -13.13
N PHE A 105 6.70 -15.61 -13.76
CA PHE A 105 6.74 -15.97 -15.18
C PHE A 105 6.72 -17.48 -15.42
N SER A 106 6.87 -18.30 -14.38
CA SER A 106 7.04 -19.76 -14.45
C SER A 106 5.97 -20.50 -15.28
N SER A 107 4.71 -20.04 -15.22
CA SER A 107 3.59 -20.61 -15.98
C SER A 107 3.49 -20.11 -17.42
N ILE A 108 4.35 -19.19 -17.83
CA ILE A 108 4.34 -18.55 -19.14
C ILE A 108 5.58 -19.00 -19.89
N SER A 109 5.37 -19.79 -20.94
CA SER A 109 6.45 -20.15 -21.85
C SER A 109 6.66 -19.04 -22.87
N GLY A 110 7.91 -18.60 -23.09
CA GLY A 110 8.22 -17.65 -24.15
C GLY A 110 9.46 -16.79 -23.91
N THR A 111 9.53 -15.70 -24.66
CA THR A 111 10.66 -14.74 -24.68
C THR A 111 10.65 -13.74 -23.52
N ILE A 112 9.58 -13.71 -22.71
CA ILE A 112 9.45 -12.80 -21.57
C ILE A 112 9.76 -13.62 -20.33
N THR A 113 10.93 -13.36 -19.73
CA THR A 113 11.44 -14.13 -18.58
C THR A 113 11.48 -13.33 -17.28
N ASN A 114 11.38 -12.00 -17.38
CA ASN A 114 11.39 -11.08 -16.26
C ASN A 114 10.54 -9.83 -16.56
N GLU A 115 10.36 -8.95 -15.58
CA GLU A 115 9.55 -7.74 -15.72
C GLU A 115 10.14 -6.72 -16.71
N GLU A 116 11.47 -6.68 -16.86
CA GLU A 116 12.11 -5.75 -17.80
C GLU A 116 11.89 -6.19 -19.26
N ASP A 117 12.01 -7.48 -19.56
CA ASP A 117 11.61 -8.05 -20.85
C ASP A 117 10.16 -7.69 -21.18
N LEU A 118 9.27 -7.80 -20.16
CA LEU A 118 7.86 -7.46 -20.31
C LEU A 118 7.69 -5.98 -20.63
N LEU A 119 8.36 -5.08 -19.90
CA LEU A 119 8.29 -3.65 -20.11
C LEU A 119 8.76 -3.27 -21.53
N GLN A 120 9.92 -3.76 -21.97
CA GLN A 120 10.45 -3.50 -23.31
C GLN A 120 9.53 -4.04 -24.40
N LYS A 121 8.95 -5.22 -24.19
CA LYS A 121 7.97 -5.78 -25.11
C LYS A 121 6.71 -4.92 -25.19
N CYS A 122 6.23 -4.38 -24.07
CA CYS A 122 5.06 -3.52 -24.05
C CYS A 122 5.30 -2.19 -24.77
N ILE A 123 6.46 -1.56 -24.54
CA ILE A 123 6.86 -0.32 -25.21
C ILE A 123 6.96 -0.53 -26.72
N SER A 124 7.68 -1.56 -27.17
CA SER A 124 7.87 -1.85 -28.59
C SER A 124 6.59 -2.25 -29.34
N THR A 125 5.55 -2.70 -28.62
CA THR A 125 4.26 -3.13 -29.22
C THR A 125 3.10 -2.16 -28.94
N GLY A 126 3.37 -0.97 -28.37
CA GLY A 126 2.36 0.06 -28.11
C GLY A 126 1.31 -0.34 -27.08
N LYS A 127 1.70 -1.10 -26.04
CA LYS A 127 0.82 -1.57 -24.95
C LYS A 127 0.82 -0.61 -23.76
N ASP A 128 0.51 0.66 -24.01
CA ASP A 128 0.65 1.76 -23.04
C ASP A 128 -0.08 1.52 -21.72
N THR A 129 -1.25 0.86 -21.75
CA THR A 129 -1.96 0.54 -20.50
C THR A 129 -1.11 -0.33 -19.59
N LEU A 130 -0.48 -1.38 -20.12
CA LEU A 130 0.33 -2.31 -19.33
C LEU A 130 1.65 -1.68 -18.89
N VAL A 131 2.25 -0.83 -19.73
CA VAL A 131 3.40 0.01 -19.34
C VAL A 131 3.07 0.84 -18.11
N ARG A 132 1.88 1.47 -18.09
CA ARG A 132 1.43 2.26 -16.93
C ARG A 132 1.23 1.39 -15.68
N TYR A 133 0.69 0.19 -15.81
CA TYR A 133 0.60 -0.76 -14.67
C TYR A 133 1.97 -1.08 -14.08
N ILE A 134 2.97 -1.38 -14.92
CA ILE A 134 4.33 -1.67 -14.47
C ILE A 134 4.92 -0.46 -13.72
N TYR A 135 4.82 0.75 -14.28
CA TYR A 135 5.30 1.95 -13.59
C TYR A 135 4.57 2.24 -12.28
N LEU A 136 3.25 2.02 -12.21
CA LEU A 136 2.50 2.14 -10.95
C LEU A 136 3.01 1.16 -9.90
N TYR A 137 3.22 -0.10 -10.27
CA TYR A 137 3.69 -1.11 -9.32
C TYR A 137 5.11 -0.86 -8.85
N ARG A 138 6.00 -0.44 -9.75
CA ARG A 138 7.36 -0.01 -9.37
C ARG A 138 7.32 1.22 -8.45
N LEU A 139 6.45 2.20 -8.72
CA LEU A 139 6.26 3.38 -7.87
C LEU A 139 5.80 2.99 -6.46
N ILE A 140 4.82 2.08 -6.37
CA ILE A 140 4.32 1.57 -5.10
C ILE A 140 5.45 0.89 -4.33
N LEU A 141 6.22 0.03 -5.00
CA LEU A 141 7.35 -0.65 -4.38
C LEU A 141 8.40 0.35 -3.87
N ALA A 142 8.82 1.29 -4.71
CA ALA A 142 9.81 2.31 -4.35
C ALA A 142 9.36 3.10 -3.11
N TYR A 143 8.09 3.50 -3.06
CA TYR A 143 7.53 4.17 -1.87
C TYR A 143 7.57 3.29 -0.62
N TRP A 144 7.14 2.03 -0.71
CA TRP A 144 7.15 1.09 0.42
C TRP A 144 8.56 0.80 0.95
N LEU A 145 9.56 0.83 0.07
CA LEU A 145 10.98 0.68 0.41
C LEU A 145 11.67 2.02 0.72
N GLN A 146 10.90 3.12 0.80
CA GLN A 146 11.36 4.49 1.09
C GLN A 146 12.34 5.11 0.10
N ASP A 147 12.41 4.61 -1.14
CA ASP A 147 13.10 5.27 -2.25
C ASP A 147 12.16 6.31 -2.89
N TYR A 148 12.04 7.46 -2.22
CA TYR A 148 11.09 8.50 -2.62
C TYR A 148 11.48 9.22 -3.92
N GLU A 149 12.79 9.30 -4.23
CA GLU A 149 13.28 9.86 -5.48
C GLU A 149 12.90 8.97 -6.67
N GLU A 150 13.11 7.65 -6.55
CA GLU A 150 12.70 6.70 -7.57
C GLU A 150 11.17 6.66 -7.70
N ALA A 151 10.42 6.72 -6.59
CA ALA A 151 8.97 6.80 -6.63
C ALA A 151 8.49 8.05 -7.42
N ALA A 152 9.11 9.21 -7.22
CA ALA A 152 8.81 10.42 -7.97
C ALA A 152 9.17 10.29 -9.46
N ARG A 153 10.35 9.74 -9.78
CA ARG A 153 10.79 9.49 -11.17
C ARG A 153 9.83 8.56 -11.90
N LEU A 154 9.42 7.45 -11.27
CA LEU A 154 8.45 6.51 -11.82
C LEU A 154 7.05 7.13 -11.98
N SER A 155 6.68 8.07 -11.11
CA SER A 155 5.44 8.84 -11.23
C SER A 155 5.42 9.69 -12.50
N GLU A 156 6.54 10.33 -12.82
CA GLU A 156 6.68 11.11 -14.05
C GLU A 156 6.58 10.20 -15.29
N MET A 157 7.20 9.01 -15.25
CA MET A 157 7.12 8.01 -16.31
C MET A 157 5.72 7.38 -16.49
N TYR A 158 4.92 7.31 -15.43
CA TYR A 158 3.53 6.83 -15.50
C TYR A 158 2.68 7.67 -16.47
N GLY A 159 3.01 8.94 -16.64
CA GLY A 159 2.38 9.86 -17.57
C GLY A 159 0.98 10.33 -17.13
N ARG A 160 0.54 11.45 -17.73
CA ARG A 160 -0.80 12.03 -17.51
C ARG A 160 -1.75 11.60 -18.63
N GLY A 161 -2.96 11.17 -18.28
CA GLY A 161 -3.99 10.76 -19.25
C GLY A 161 -5.39 10.79 -18.63
N TYR A 162 -6.39 10.25 -19.35
CA TYR A 162 -7.75 10.12 -18.81
C TYR A 162 -7.77 9.32 -17.51
N MET A 163 -8.58 9.77 -16.55
CA MET A 163 -8.70 9.15 -15.24
C MET A 163 -9.26 7.73 -15.36
N ARG A 164 -8.48 6.77 -14.89
CA ARG A 164 -8.81 5.34 -14.77
C ARG A 164 -8.80 4.96 -13.30
N PHE A 165 -9.36 3.79 -13.00
CA PHE A 165 -9.38 3.25 -11.64
C PHE A 165 -7.99 3.20 -10.97
N LEU A 166 -6.96 2.89 -11.76
CA LEU A 166 -5.55 2.83 -11.33
C LEU A 166 -5.00 4.17 -10.86
N ASP A 167 -5.51 5.25 -11.44
CA ASP A 167 -4.97 6.58 -11.24
C ASP A 167 -5.27 7.09 -9.81
N ILE A 168 -6.22 6.46 -9.10
CA ILE A 168 -6.48 6.73 -7.68
C ILE A 168 -5.23 6.42 -6.85
N TYR A 169 -4.64 5.24 -7.05
CA TYR A 169 -3.47 4.80 -6.29
C TYR A 169 -2.19 5.46 -6.79
N HIS A 170 -2.11 5.79 -8.09
CA HIS A 170 -1.06 6.69 -8.58
C HIS A 170 -1.07 8.02 -7.83
N VAL A 171 -2.22 8.70 -7.75
CA VAL A 171 -2.38 9.98 -7.03
C VAL A 171 -2.02 9.84 -5.55
N PHE A 172 -2.40 8.74 -4.90
CA PHE A 172 -2.12 8.49 -3.49
C PHE A 172 -0.61 8.38 -3.22
N TYR A 173 0.07 7.47 -3.90
CA TYR A 173 1.48 7.21 -3.65
C TYR A 173 2.39 8.31 -4.22
N GLU A 174 2.01 8.98 -5.32
CA GLU A 174 2.69 10.18 -5.82
C GLU A 174 2.67 11.28 -4.75
N ALA A 175 1.53 11.52 -4.11
CA ALA A 175 1.39 12.55 -3.10
C ALA A 175 2.19 12.23 -1.83
N LEU A 176 2.18 10.98 -1.38
CA LEU A 176 2.96 10.56 -0.22
C LEU A 176 4.47 10.71 -0.48
N ALA A 177 4.96 10.28 -1.64
CA ALA A 177 6.36 10.47 -2.03
C ALA A 177 6.71 11.97 -2.11
N ALA A 178 5.84 12.78 -2.71
CA ALA A 178 6.03 14.22 -2.79
C ALA A 178 6.11 14.88 -1.40
N PHE A 179 5.23 14.51 -0.46
CA PHE A 179 5.32 15.04 0.91
C PHE A 179 6.62 14.65 1.61
N CYS A 180 7.09 13.42 1.43
CA CYS A 180 8.40 13.00 1.96
C CYS A 180 9.53 13.86 1.37
N LEU A 181 9.55 14.05 0.05
CA LEU A 181 10.54 14.88 -0.62
C LEU A 181 10.47 16.35 -0.18
N ALA A 182 9.27 16.90 0.05
CA ALA A 182 9.11 18.26 0.56
C ALA A 182 9.64 18.48 1.99
N GLN A 183 9.76 17.39 2.77
CA GLN A 183 10.30 17.41 4.13
C GLN A 183 11.82 17.19 4.14
N THR A 184 12.31 16.28 3.31
CA THR A 184 13.73 15.89 3.30
C THR A 184 14.58 16.75 2.36
N GLN A 185 14.00 17.28 1.29
CA GLN A 185 14.67 18.09 0.29
C GLN A 185 14.10 19.52 0.27
N ASN A 186 14.99 20.50 0.28
CA ASN A 186 14.60 21.90 0.08
C ASN A 186 14.49 22.27 -1.42
N ILE A 187 14.88 21.38 -2.32
CA ILE A 187 14.79 21.58 -3.77
C ILE A 187 13.35 21.30 -4.21
N ASP A 188 12.77 22.20 -5.02
CA ASP A 188 11.42 22.07 -5.56
C ASP A 188 10.32 21.84 -4.50
N ARG A 189 10.54 22.29 -3.27
CA ARG A 189 9.59 22.12 -2.15
C ARG A 189 8.16 22.53 -2.51
N ASP A 190 7.99 23.67 -3.17
CA ASP A 190 6.68 24.17 -3.58
C ASP A 190 6.01 23.30 -4.66
N LYS A 191 6.79 22.71 -5.57
CA LYS A 191 6.30 21.73 -6.55
C LYS A 191 5.72 20.53 -5.82
N TRP A 192 6.46 19.98 -4.85
CA TRP A 192 6.06 18.80 -4.09
C TRP A 192 4.81 19.05 -3.23
N ILE A 193 4.77 20.19 -2.53
CA ILE A 193 3.57 20.62 -1.79
C ILE A 193 2.37 20.73 -2.74
N GLY A 194 2.55 21.37 -3.90
CA GLY A 194 1.47 21.54 -4.88
C GLY A 194 0.95 20.23 -5.48
N ILE A 195 1.77 19.19 -5.58
CA ILE A 195 1.33 17.82 -5.94
C ILE A 195 0.46 17.25 -4.83
N GLY A 196 0.91 17.34 -3.58
CA GLY A 196 0.19 16.86 -2.41
C GLY A 196 -1.16 17.56 -2.19
N GLU A 197 -1.22 18.88 -2.30
CA GLU A 197 -2.47 19.65 -2.14
C GLU A 197 -3.55 19.27 -3.18
N LYS A 198 -3.13 19.01 -4.42
CA LYS A 198 -4.04 18.51 -5.46
C LYS A 198 -4.57 17.12 -5.12
N ALA A 199 -3.74 16.25 -4.55
CA ALA A 199 -4.16 14.92 -4.13
C ALA A 199 -5.13 14.97 -2.95
N VAL A 200 -4.85 15.77 -1.92
CA VAL A 200 -5.77 16.01 -0.79
C VAL A 200 -7.15 16.45 -1.31
N SER A 201 -7.18 17.43 -2.21
CA SER A 201 -8.43 17.93 -2.81
C SER A 201 -9.21 16.84 -3.57
N LYS A 202 -8.50 15.98 -4.31
CA LYS A 202 -9.13 14.83 -5.01
C LYS A 202 -9.70 13.81 -4.01
N PHE A 203 -8.94 13.47 -2.98
CA PHE A 203 -9.34 12.49 -1.98
C PHE A 203 -10.50 12.96 -1.12
N GLU A 204 -10.64 14.27 -0.88
CA GLU A 204 -11.84 14.83 -0.24
C GLU A 204 -13.10 14.60 -1.10
N VAL A 205 -13.01 14.84 -2.41
CA VAL A 205 -14.11 14.54 -3.34
C VAL A 205 -14.40 13.04 -3.38
N TRP A 206 -13.36 12.20 -3.45
CA TRP A 206 -13.54 10.75 -3.53
C TRP A 206 -14.11 10.15 -2.25
N LYS A 207 -13.71 10.66 -1.08
CA LYS A 207 -14.34 10.33 0.20
C LYS A 207 -15.85 10.53 0.16
N GLY A 208 -16.35 11.56 -0.54
CA GLY A 208 -17.77 11.78 -0.78
C GLY A 208 -18.47 10.66 -1.58
N TYR A 209 -17.75 9.96 -2.45
CA TYR A 209 -18.27 8.78 -3.18
C TYR A 209 -18.23 7.50 -2.35
N SER A 210 -17.21 7.33 -1.52
CA SER A 210 -17.09 6.17 -0.62
C SER A 210 -16.14 6.47 0.54
N SER A 211 -16.71 6.77 1.71
CA SER A 211 -15.93 6.92 2.94
C SER A 211 -15.13 5.65 3.24
N TRP A 212 -15.74 4.47 3.05
CA TRP A 212 -15.09 3.19 3.29
C TRP A 212 -13.77 3.03 2.55
N ASN A 213 -13.69 3.47 1.29
CA ASN A 213 -12.50 3.23 0.48
C ASN A 213 -11.43 4.34 0.58
N PHE A 214 -11.86 5.57 0.88
CA PHE A 214 -11.03 6.76 0.69
C PHE A 214 -10.82 7.61 1.94
N GLU A 215 -11.60 7.40 3.02
CA GLU A 215 -11.51 8.24 4.21
C GLU A 215 -10.13 8.17 4.87
N ASN A 216 -9.60 6.97 5.10
CA ASN A 216 -8.31 6.80 5.75
C ASN A 216 -7.17 7.39 4.89
N LYS A 217 -7.22 7.21 3.56
CA LYS A 217 -6.27 7.82 2.62
C LYS A 217 -6.34 9.35 2.64
N HIS A 218 -7.56 9.90 2.66
CA HIS A 218 -7.76 11.35 2.76
C HIS A 218 -7.19 11.89 4.08
N PHE A 219 -7.44 11.21 5.20
CA PHE A 219 -6.87 11.59 6.49
C PHE A 219 -5.34 11.55 6.45
N LEU A 220 -4.74 10.45 5.97
CA LEU A 220 -3.29 10.35 5.85
C LEU A 220 -2.69 11.48 5.00
N LEU A 221 -3.21 11.73 3.80
CA LEU A 221 -2.71 12.81 2.93
C LEU A 221 -2.90 14.20 3.56
N SER A 222 -4.04 14.43 4.22
CA SER A 222 -4.29 15.69 4.94
C SER A 222 -3.26 15.89 6.05
N THR A 223 -2.90 14.82 6.76
CA THR A 223 -1.90 14.86 7.81
C THR A 223 -0.52 15.22 7.29
N GLU A 224 -0.09 14.58 6.20
CA GLU A 224 1.22 14.87 5.59
C GLU A 224 1.32 16.33 5.14
N LEU A 225 0.22 16.89 4.62
CA LEU A 225 0.14 18.32 4.30
C LEU A 225 0.30 19.21 5.55
N LEU A 226 -0.32 18.85 6.67
CA LEU A 226 -0.17 19.57 7.95
C LEU A 226 1.28 19.48 8.45
N CYS A 227 1.92 18.32 8.36
CA CYS A 227 3.33 18.13 8.72
C CYS A 227 4.24 19.04 7.90
N VAL A 228 4.03 19.13 6.58
CA VAL A 228 4.82 20.02 5.71
C VAL A 228 4.55 21.51 6.00
N LYS A 229 3.36 21.85 6.51
CA LYS A 229 3.01 23.20 6.97
C LYS A 229 3.48 23.50 8.41
N GLY A 230 4.01 22.52 9.12
CA GLY A 230 4.51 22.65 10.49
C GLY A 230 3.44 22.59 11.59
N ASP A 231 2.19 22.26 11.26
CA ASP A 231 1.11 22.10 12.24
C ASP A 231 1.06 20.66 12.77
N TYR A 232 2.05 20.32 13.58
CA TYR A 232 2.23 18.96 14.09
C TYR A 232 1.16 18.52 15.09
N ALA A 233 0.53 19.47 15.80
CA ALA A 233 -0.52 19.15 16.76
C ALA A 233 -1.80 18.69 16.03
N ALA A 234 -2.22 19.43 15.00
CA ALA A 234 -3.34 19.00 14.16
C ALA A 234 -3.01 17.72 13.37
N ALA A 235 -1.74 17.57 12.96
CA ALA A 235 -1.28 16.37 12.26
C ALA A 235 -1.42 15.11 13.13
N GLU A 236 -1.04 15.18 14.41
CA GLU A 236 -1.13 14.06 15.34
C GLU A 236 -2.58 13.57 15.52
N GLU A 237 -3.54 14.47 15.72
CA GLU A 237 -4.96 14.12 15.79
C GLU A 237 -5.44 13.43 14.50
N ARG A 238 -5.00 13.94 13.35
CA ARG A 238 -5.41 13.41 12.05
C ARG A 238 -4.76 12.07 11.71
N TYR A 239 -3.51 11.81 12.13
CA TYR A 239 -2.91 10.47 12.05
C TYR A 239 -3.74 9.44 12.82
N ASN A 240 -4.14 9.77 14.05
CA ASN A 240 -4.99 8.88 14.86
C ASN A 240 -6.32 8.59 14.15
N ALA A 241 -6.96 9.59 13.53
CA ALA A 241 -8.15 9.39 12.72
C ALA A 241 -7.90 8.47 11.51
N SER A 242 -6.75 8.61 10.84
CA SER A 242 -6.35 7.73 9.73
C SER A 242 -6.18 6.28 10.18
N ILE A 243 -5.50 6.06 11.31
CA ILE A 243 -5.25 4.72 11.89
C ILE A 243 -6.59 4.06 12.23
N LEU A 244 -7.47 4.75 12.95
CA LEU A 244 -8.79 4.23 13.35
C LEU A 244 -9.66 3.92 12.13
N SER A 245 -9.66 4.79 11.11
CA SER A 245 -10.42 4.55 9.87
C SER A 245 -9.87 3.35 9.09
N ALA A 246 -8.54 3.22 8.98
CA ALA A 246 -7.90 2.07 8.34
C ALA A 246 -8.19 0.76 9.07
N GLN A 247 -8.16 0.75 10.41
CA GLN A 247 -8.53 -0.37 11.26
C GLN A 247 -9.99 -0.79 11.05
N MET A 248 -10.91 0.18 11.13
CA MET A 248 -12.35 -0.04 10.96
C MET A 248 -12.66 -0.63 9.57
N HIS A 249 -12.02 -0.10 8.53
CA HIS A 249 -12.19 -0.55 7.15
C HIS A 249 -11.32 -1.75 6.77
N ARG A 250 -10.44 -2.18 7.67
CA ARG A 250 -9.56 -3.36 7.57
C ARG A 250 -8.47 -3.27 6.50
N PHE A 251 -7.98 -2.07 6.23
CA PHE A 251 -6.80 -1.87 5.38
C PHE A 251 -5.52 -2.00 6.22
N VAL A 252 -5.14 -3.25 6.57
CA VAL A 252 -4.01 -3.52 7.49
C VAL A 252 -2.70 -2.86 7.07
N HIS A 253 -2.38 -2.86 5.78
CA HIS A 253 -1.20 -2.19 5.24
C HIS A 253 -1.26 -0.66 5.38
N GLU A 254 -2.43 -0.05 5.18
CA GLU A 254 -2.59 1.41 5.32
C GLU A 254 -2.65 1.86 6.78
N GLU A 255 -3.16 1.00 7.69
CA GLU A 255 -3.01 1.16 9.14
C GLU A 255 -1.52 1.17 9.52
N GLY A 256 -0.77 0.15 9.08
CA GLY A 256 0.66 0.06 9.31
C GLY A 256 1.40 1.29 8.78
N LEU A 257 1.03 1.76 7.58
CA LEU A 257 1.61 2.98 7.00
C LEU A 257 1.34 4.22 7.86
N ALA A 258 0.11 4.44 8.31
CA ALA A 258 -0.20 5.59 9.14
C ALA A 258 0.52 5.51 10.51
N LEU A 259 0.66 4.32 11.09
CA LEU A 259 1.44 4.07 12.30
C LEU A 259 2.94 4.36 12.09
N GLU A 260 3.52 3.88 10.98
CA GLU A 260 4.92 4.15 10.65
C GLU A 260 5.17 5.66 10.53
N ARG A 261 4.32 6.37 9.79
CA ARG A 261 4.44 7.82 9.59
C ARG A 261 4.27 8.61 10.90
N LEU A 262 3.34 8.21 11.77
CA LEU A 262 3.19 8.83 13.09
C LEU A 262 4.41 8.54 13.99
N GLY A 263 4.93 7.31 13.97
CA GLY A 263 6.14 6.93 14.71
C GLY A 263 7.35 7.76 14.28
N MET A 264 7.52 7.96 12.97
CA MET A 264 8.56 8.84 12.42
C MET A 264 8.37 10.29 12.87
N LEU A 265 7.15 10.83 12.85
CA LEU A 265 6.87 12.17 13.37
C LEU A 265 7.24 12.29 14.86
N TYR A 266 6.88 11.30 15.69
CA TYR A 266 7.25 11.31 17.10
C TYR A 266 8.75 11.28 17.32
N LYS A 267 9.47 10.49 16.53
CA LYS A 267 10.93 10.44 16.55
C LYS A 267 11.54 11.81 16.24
N ASP A 268 11.14 12.44 15.14
CA ASP A 268 11.66 13.75 14.73
C ASP A 268 11.36 14.86 15.76
N ARG A 269 10.34 14.63 16.59
CA ARG A 269 9.93 15.50 17.70
C ARG A 269 10.55 15.14 19.05
N GLY A 270 11.46 14.17 19.10
CA GLY A 270 12.16 13.73 20.32
C GLY A 270 11.31 12.90 21.29
N ARG A 271 10.20 12.30 20.83
CA ARG A 271 9.29 11.46 21.64
C ARG A 271 9.60 9.97 21.41
N ALA A 272 10.77 9.52 21.85
CA ALA A 272 11.31 8.20 21.54
C ALA A 272 10.40 7.04 21.96
N GLU A 273 9.84 7.07 23.19
CA GLU A 273 8.96 5.99 23.69
C GLU A 273 7.69 5.85 22.81
N SER A 274 7.04 6.98 22.51
CA SER A 274 5.86 6.99 21.63
C SER A 274 6.21 6.56 20.20
N ALA A 275 7.38 6.95 19.69
CA ALA A 275 7.85 6.51 18.39
C ALA A 275 8.02 4.99 18.35
N GLN A 276 8.68 4.41 19.36
CA GLN A 276 8.90 2.96 19.46
C GLN A 276 7.59 2.19 19.49
N GLU A 277 6.60 2.65 20.27
CA GLU A 277 5.28 2.02 20.32
C GLU A 277 4.59 2.01 18.94
N MET A 278 4.58 3.15 18.24
CA MET A 278 3.93 3.25 16.93
C MET A 278 4.65 2.40 15.86
N LEU A 279 5.98 2.40 15.85
CA LEU A 279 6.76 1.60 14.90
C LEU A 279 6.62 0.09 15.17
N ALA A 280 6.55 -0.33 16.43
CA ALA A 280 6.27 -1.73 16.79
C ALA A 280 4.88 -2.17 16.30
N ASN A 281 3.86 -1.31 16.43
CA ASN A 281 2.53 -1.59 15.90
C ASN A 281 2.52 -1.63 14.36
N ALA A 282 3.23 -0.72 13.70
CA ALA A 282 3.39 -0.74 12.24
C ALA A 282 4.03 -2.06 11.75
N ARG A 283 5.06 -2.53 12.46
CA ARG A 283 5.72 -3.81 12.20
C ARG A 283 4.73 -4.98 12.25
N ILE A 284 3.88 -5.05 13.28
CA ILE A 284 2.83 -6.08 13.41
C ILE A 284 1.86 -6.04 12.22
N CYS A 285 1.45 -4.85 11.77
CA CYS A 285 0.60 -4.71 10.58
C CYS A 285 1.29 -5.27 9.32
N TYR A 286 2.57 -4.99 9.12
CA TYR A 286 3.31 -5.48 7.95
C TYR A 286 3.58 -6.98 7.99
N GLU A 287 3.84 -7.55 9.16
CA GLU A 287 3.90 -9.00 9.35
C GLU A 287 2.56 -9.66 9.02
N SER A 288 1.45 -9.08 9.50
CA SER A 288 0.10 -9.57 9.19
C SER A 288 -0.24 -9.46 7.71
N TRP A 289 0.21 -8.38 7.06
CA TRP A 289 0.10 -8.22 5.61
C TRP A 289 1.01 -9.19 4.84
N GLY A 290 2.09 -9.69 5.44
CA GLY A 290 3.06 -10.59 4.81
C GLY A 290 4.12 -9.86 3.99
N ALA A 291 4.36 -8.58 4.27
CA ALA A 291 5.33 -7.75 3.55
C ALA A 291 6.70 -7.78 4.23
N SER A 292 7.39 -8.93 4.16
CA SER A 292 8.66 -9.15 4.86
C SER A 292 9.76 -8.16 4.45
N ALA A 293 9.79 -7.70 3.19
CA ALA A 293 10.76 -6.68 2.76
C ALA A 293 10.54 -5.34 3.48
N VAL A 294 9.27 -4.97 3.68
CA VAL A 294 8.85 -3.75 4.37
C VAL A 294 9.15 -3.85 5.87
N VAL A 295 8.98 -5.04 6.46
CA VAL A 295 9.40 -5.35 7.85
C VAL A 295 10.91 -5.23 7.99
N ALA A 296 11.70 -5.87 7.12
CA ALA A 296 13.16 -5.84 7.19
C ALA A 296 13.69 -4.39 7.08
N ARG A 297 13.15 -3.61 6.16
CA ARG A 297 13.46 -2.17 6.01
C ARG A 297 13.08 -1.36 7.25
N LEU A 298 11.93 -1.65 7.87
CA LEU A 298 11.52 -0.99 9.12
C LEU A 298 12.45 -1.35 10.30
N ASP A 299 12.83 -2.63 10.41
CA ASP A 299 13.70 -3.14 11.48
C ASP A 299 15.11 -2.53 11.38
N LEU A 300 15.65 -2.39 10.17
CA LEU A 300 16.91 -1.69 9.92
C LEU A 300 16.83 -0.23 10.37
N ASN A 301 15.81 0.50 9.92
CA ASN A 301 15.59 1.89 10.34
C ASN A 301 15.48 2.02 11.86
N MET A 302 14.73 1.12 12.53
CA MET A 302 14.60 1.14 13.99
C MET A 302 15.94 0.88 14.70
N SER A 303 16.80 0.02 14.16
CA SER A 303 18.12 -0.25 14.73
C SER A 303 19.04 0.97 14.65
N GLU A 304 19.05 1.68 13.52
CA GLU A 304 19.80 2.93 13.35
C GLU A 304 19.30 4.07 14.27
N TYR A 305 18.06 3.97 14.77
CA TYR A 305 17.46 5.00 15.64
C TYR A 305 17.73 4.78 17.13
N MET A 306 18.13 3.56 17.51
CA MET A 306 18.42 3.21 18.90
C MET A 306 19.92 3.21 19.24
N GLU A 307 20.78 3.49 18.26
CA GLU A 307 22.21 3.82 18.43
C GLU A 307 22.43 5.33 18.61
#